data_AF-A0A933VQP4-F1
#
_entry.id   AF-A0A933VQP4-F1
#
_cell.length_a   1.000
_cell.length_b   1.000
_cell.length_c   1.000
_cell.angle_alpha   90.00
_cell.angle_beta   90.00
_cell.angle_gamma   90.00
#
_symmetry.space_group_name_H-M   'P 1'
#
loop_
_entity.id
_entity.type
_entity.pdbx_description
1 polymer ?
#
loop_
_entity_poly.entity_id
_entity_poly.type
_entity_poly.pdbx_seq_one_letter_code
_entity_poly.pdbx_strand_id
1 'polypeptide(L)'
;MTDKTYRTKSGKTLTDADIDALADEVTTTDYDTEALKARRRGRPLLGSAPAEVVPVRLDPELRAAIEARAEADDTNSSEVIRRALRAYLHVA
;
A
#
# COMPACT_ATOMS: atom_id res chain seq x y z
N MET A 1 -11.78 34.67 -6.51
CA MET A 1 -11.71 33.47 -5.64
C MET A 1 -10.68 32.57 -6.27
N THR A 2 -9.64 32.16 -5.52
CA THR A 2 -8.56 31.35 -6.09
C THR A 2 -8.97 29.89 -6.01
N ASP A 3 -9.24 29.26 -7.15
CA ASP A 3 -9.57 27.84 -7.21
C ASP A 3 -8.39 27.03 -6.64
N LYS A 4 -8.62 26.34 -5.53
CA LYS A 4 -7.61 25.43 -4.98
C LYS A 4 -7.60 24.16 -5.78
N THR A 5 -6.40 23.62 -5.96
CA THR A 5 -6.17 22.35 -6.65
C THR A 5 -5.50 21.35 -5.71
N TYR A 6 -5.96 20.11 -5.76
CA TYR A 6 -5.54 19.01 -4.90
C TYR A 6 -4.99 17.88 -5.75
N ARG A 7 -3.80 17.39 -5.44
CA ARG A 7 -3.18 16.29 -6.19
C ARG A 7 -3.34 14.97 -5.44
N THR A 8 -3.91 13.96 -6.11
CA THR A 8 -4.04 12.61 -5.56
C THR A 8 -2.73 11.82 -5.70
N LYS A 9 -2.59 10.73 -4.93
CA LYS A 9 -1.46 9.79 -5.07
C LYS A 9 -1.40 9.11 -6.44
N SER A 10 -2.53 9.02 -7.15
CA SER A 10 -2.60 8.52 -8.52
C SER A 10 -2.22 9.57 -9.57
N GLY A 11 -1.85 10.79 -9.16
CA GLY A 11 -1.41 11.87 -10.04
C GLY A 11 -2.54 12.73 -10.61
N LYS A 12 -3.81 12.44 -10.29
CA LYS A 12 -4.97 13.24 -10.72
C LYS A 12 -5.00 14.56 -9.94
N THR A 13 -5.27 15.66 -10.62
CA THR A 13 -5.51 16.97 -9.99
C THR A 13 -7.03 17.17 -9.90
N LEU A 14 -7.51 17.48 -8.70
CA LEU A 14 -8.90 17.81 -8.38
C LEU A 14 -8.99 19.31 -8.12
N THR A 15 -10.08 19.93 -8.53
CA THR A 15 -10.44 21.31 -8.24
C THR A 15 -11.41 21.39 -7.06
N ASP A 16 -11.63 22.58 -6.51
CA ASP A 16 -12.70 22.81 -5.51
C ASP A 16 -14.07 22.37 -6.05
N ALA A 17 -14.37 22.65 -7.32
CA ALA A 17 -15.61 22.24 -7.96
C ALA A 17 -15.78 20.70 -8.04
N ASP A 18 -14.68 19.96 -8.24
CA ASP A 18 -14.72 18.50 -8.21
C ASP A 18 -15.01 17.96 -6.80
N ILE A 19 -14.54 18.65 -5.76
CA ILE A 19 -14.81 18.29 -4.36
C ILE A 19 -16.27 18.58 -4.01
N ASP A 20 -16.80 19.73 -4.42
CA ASP A 20 -18.20 20.09 -4.19
C ASP A 20 -19.14 19.10 -4.89
N ALA A 21 -18.86 18.74 -6.15
CA ALA A 21 -19.63 17.74 -6.88
C ALA A 21 -19.62 16.36 -6.17
N LEU A 22 -18.47 15.94 -5.63
CA LEU A 22 -18.36 14.71 -4.84
C LEU A 22 -19.15 14.80 -3.52
N ALA A 23 -19.18 15.97 -2.86
CA ALA A 23 -19.94 16.16 -1.63
C ALA A 23 -21.45 16.09 -1.87
N ASP A 24 -21.92 16.67 -2.98
CA ASP A 24 -23.31 16.60 -3.41
C ASP A 24 -23.72 15.17 -3.78
N GLU A 25 -22.87 14.45 -4.53
CA GLU A 25 -23.09 13.04 -4.88
C GLU A 25 -23.25 12.17 -3.62
N VAL A 26 -22.36 12.36 -2.64
CA VAL A 26 -22.36 11.64 -1.35
C VAL A 26 -23.61 11.93 -0.52
N THR A 27 -24.09 13.17 -0.56
CA THR A 27 -25.28 13.59 0.21
C THR A 27 -26.59 13.12 -0.42
N THR A 28 -26.63 13.02 -1.75
CA THR A 28 -27.85 12.71 -2.51
C THR A 28 -28.02 11.22 -2.79
N THR A 29 -26.93 10.46 -2.84
CA THR A 29 -26.96 9.03 -3.17
C THR A 29 -26.92 8.20 -1.90
N ASP A 30 -27.82 7.22 -1.78
CA ASP A 30 -27.80 6.25 -0.70
C ASP A 30 -26.81 5.13 -1.02
N TYR A 31 -25.57 5.28 -0.55
CA TYR A 31 -24.54 4.27 -0.76
C TYR A 31 -24.73 3.10 0.18
N ASP A 32 -24.68 1.89 -0.37
CA ASP A 32 -24.58 0.67 0.43
C ASP A 32 -23.26 0.66 1.21
N THR A 33 -23.35 1.07 2.47
CA THR A 33 -22.19 1.13 3.36
C THR A 33 -21.60 -0.26 3.63
N GLU A 34 -22.38 -1.33 3.53
CA GLU A 34 -21.88 -2.70 3.72
C GLU A 34 -21.07 -3.16 2.51
N ALA A 35 -21.50 -2.84 1.28
CA ALA A 35 -20.70 -3.04 0.07
C ALA A 35 -19.40 -2.21 0.10
N LEU A 36 -19.44 -0.98 0.62
CA LEU A 36 -18.24 -0.14 0.77
C LEU A 36 -17.27 -0.68 1.83
N LYS A 37 -17.79 -1.25 2.93
CA LYS A 37 -16.99 -1.93 3.97
C LYS A 37 -16.44 -3.28 3.53
N ALA A 38 -17.06 -3.94 2.54
CA ALA A 38 -16.61 -5.24 2.03
C ALA A 38 -15.19 -5.22 1.46
N ARG A 39 -14.64 -4.04 1.14
CA ARG A 39 -13.18 -3.86 1.03
C ARG A 39 -12.54 -4.13 2.39
N ARG A 40 -12.17 -5.40 2.59
CA ARG A 40 -11.49 -5.96 3.76
C ARG A 40 -10.51 -4.96 4.39
N ARG A 41 -10.98 -4.26 5.41
CA ARG A 41 -10.10 -3.60 6.39
C ARG A 41 -9.59 -4.71 7.31
N GLY A 42 -8.43 -5.23 6.97
CA GLY A 42 -7.68 -6.21 7.73
C GLY A 42 -6.25 -6.24 7.23
N ARG A 43 -5.35 -6.94 7.93
CA ARG A 43 -4.00 -7.16 7.42
C ARG A 43 -4.12 -7.93 6.09
N PRO A 44 -3.62 -7.40 4.96
CA PRO A 44 -3.61 -8.13 3.71
C PRO A 44 -3.06 -9.53 3.91
N LEU A 45 -3.75 -10.52 3.35
CA LEU A 45 -3.24 -11.89 3.35
C LEU A 45 -1.92 -11.90 2.58
N LEU A 46 -0.93 -12.60 3.10
CA LEU A 46 0.33 -12.87 2.39
C LEU A 46 0.47 -14.39 2.32
N GLY A 47 -0.01 -14.97 1.22
CA GLY A 47 -0.21 -16.41 1.10
C GLY A 47 -1.57 -16.86 1.64
N SER A 48 -1.61 -17.99 2.34
CA SER A 48 -2.84 -18.63 2.81
C SER A 48 -3.47 -18.01 4.08
N ALA A 49 -2.73 -17.12 4.76
CA ALA A 49 -3.15 -16.52 6.03
C ALA A 49 -2.60 -15.08 6.17
N PRO A 50 -3.06 -14.30 7.17
CA PRO A 50 -2.46 -13.00 7.49
C PRO A 50 -0.98 -13.15 7.84
N ALA A 51 -0.13 -12.25 7.34
CA ALA A 51 1.30 -12.25 7.68
C ALA A 51 1.56 -11.90 9.15
N GLU A 52 2.37 -12.70 9.83
CA GLU A 52 2.93 -12.35 11.14
C GLU A 52 4.24 -11.54 10.99
N VAL A 53 4.51 -10.62 11.92
CA VAL A 53 5.78 -9.86 11.94
C VAL A 53 6.77 -10.58 12.85
N VAL A 54 7.85 -11.09 12.26
CA VAL A 54 8.95 -11.73 13.00
C VAL A 54 10.13 -10.74 13.09
N PRO A 55 10.51 -10.26 14.29
CA PRO A 55 11.67 -9.37 14.45
C PRO A 55 12.98 -10.16 14.31
N VAL A 56 13.92 -9.66 13.49
CA VAL A 56 15.24 -10.26 13.26
C VAL A 56 16.32 -9.19 13.46
N ARG A 57 17.45 -9.57 14.08
CA ARG A 57 18.63 -8.71 14.19
C ARG A 57 19.49 -8.88 12.93
N LEU A 58 19.77 -7.77 12.26
CA LEU A 58 20.65 -7.73 11.10
C LEU A 58 21.86 -6.87 11.47
N ASP A 59 23.04 -7.28 11.05
CA ASP A 59 24.20 -6.41 11.09
C ASP A 59 24.02 -5.24 10.10
N PRO A 60 24.72 -4.10 10.31
CA PRO A 60 24.53 -2.92 9.47
C PRO A 60 24.87 -3.14 8.00
N GLU A 61 25.85 -3.99 7.69
CA GLU A 61 26.30 -4.27 6.33
C GLU A 61 25.25 -5.06 5.55
N LEU A 62 24.68 -6.10 6.17
CA LEU A 62 23.60 -6.87 5.61
C LEU A 62 22.34 -6.03 5.41
N ARG A 63 22.02 -5.14 6.35
CA ARG A 63 20.90 -4.21 6.18
C ARG A 63 21.12 -3.30 4.96
N ALA A 64 22.31 -2.72 4.81
CA ALA A 64 22.64 -1.88 3.66
C ALA A 64 22.57 -2.65 2.33
N ALA A 65 23.02 -3.91 2.31
CA ALA A 65 22.93 -4.76 1.12
C ALA A 65 21.47 -5.05 0.71
N ILE A 66 20.57 -5.23 1.69
CA ILE A 66 19.13 -5.42 1.43
C ILE A 66 18.51 -4.15 0.85
N GLU A 67 18.83 -2.98 1.42
CA GLU A 67 18.34 -1.68 0.94
C GLU A 67 18.80 -1.39 -0.49
N ALA A 68 20.10 -1.58 -0.78
CA ALA A 68 20.64 -1.42 -2.13
C ALA A 68 19.99 -2.37 -3.14
N ARG A 69 19.69 -3.61 -2.74
CA ARG A 69 18.95 -4.56 -3.60
C ARG A 69 17.50 -4.12 -3.82
N ALA A 70 16.84 -3.61 -2.80
CA ALA A 70 15.46 -3.15 -2.90
C ALA A 70 15.35 -1.98 -3.89
N GLU A 71 16.30 -1.04 -3.85
CA GLU A 71 16.38 0.06 -4.81
C GLU A 71 16.64 -0.42 -6.24
N ALA A 72 17.59 -1.37 -6.42
CA ALA A 72 17.91 -1.91 -7.74
C ALA A 72 16.74 -2.67 -8.39
N ASP A 73 15.91 -3.33 -7.58
CA ASP A 73 14.79 -4.14 -8.03
C ASP A 73 13.44 -3.37 -8.03
N ASP A 74 13.46 -2.05 -7.78
CA ASP A 74 12.26 -1.19 -7.60
C ASP A 74 11.22 -1.82 -6.67
N THR A 75 11.70 -2.34 -5.54
CA THR A 75 10.88 -3.06 -4.55
C THR A 75 11.20 -2.61 -3.12
N ASN A 76 10.62 -3.27 -2.12
CA ASN A 76 10.89 -2.98 -0.72
C ASN A 76 11.76 -4.06 -0.05
N SER A 77 12.45 -3.69 1.02
CA SER A 77 13.33 -4.57 1.79
C SER A 77 12.63 -5.86 2.24
N SER A 78 11.34 -5.80 2.61
CA SER A 78 10.59 -6.99 3.03
C SER A 78 10.33 -7.97 1.89
N GLU A 79 10.18 -7.52 0.64
CA GLU A 79 10.06 -8.40 -0.53
C GLU A 79 11.40 -9.06 -0.85
N VAL A 80 12.50 -8.29 -0.81
CA VAL A 80 13.86 -8.85 -0.99
C VAL A 80 14.14 -9.95 0.03
N ILE A 81 13.84 -9.70 1.31
CA ILE A 81 14.02 -10.69 2.38
C ILE A 81 13.15 -11.93 2.13
N ARG A 82 11.86 -11.75 1.81
CA ARG A 82 10.96 -12.89 1.54
C ARG A 82 11.42 -13.71 0.33
N ARG A 83 11.88 -13.07 -0.75
CA ARG A 83 12.43 -13.75 -1.92
C ARG A 83 13.69 -14.54 -1.57
N ALA A 84 14.59 -13.95 -0.78
CA ALA A 84 15.80 -14.64 -0.31
C ALA A 84 15.45 -15.87 0.54
N LEU A 85 14.49 -15.75 1.46
CA LEU A 85 14.04 -16.88 2.29
C LEU A 85 13.38 -17.98 1.47
N ARG A 86 12.51 -17.64 0.50
CA ARG A 86 11.91 -18.62 -0.43
C ARG A 86 12.97 -19.37 -1.24
N ALA A 87 13.95 -18.65 -1.77
CA ALA A 87 15.06 -19.23 -2.53
C ALA A 87 15.94 -20.15 -1.65
N TYR A 88 16.25 -19.72 -0.43
CA TYR A 88 17.09 -20.46 0.51
C TYR A 88 16.40 -21.72 1.06
N LEU A 89 15.11 -21.64 1.36
CA LEU A 89 14.32 -22.75 1.90
C LEU A 89 13.67 -23.62 0.82
N HIS A 90 13.86 -23.27 -0.46
CA HIS A 90 13.26 -23.96 -1.62
C HIS A 90 11.73 -24.08 -1.55
N VAL A 91 11.06 -23.00 -1.11
CA VAL A 91 9.59 -22.91 -1.02
C VAL A 91 9.08 -21.88 -2.02
N ALA A 92 8.07 -22.26 -2.81
CA ALA A 92 7.44 -21.42 -3.84
C ALA A 92 6.44 -20.43 -3.24
#